data_AF-A0A1J6WUY1-F1
#
_entry.id   AF-A0A1J6WUY1-F1
#
_cell.length_a   1.000
_cell.length_b   1.000
_cell.length_c   1.000
_cell.angle_alpha   90.00
_cell.angle_beta   90.00
_cell.angle_gamma   90.00
#
_symmetry.space_group_name_H-M   'P 1'
#
loop_
_entity.id
_entity.type
_entity.pdbx_description
1 polymer ?
#
loop_
_entity_poly.entity_id
_entity_poly.type
_entity_poly.pdbx_seq_one_letter_code
_entity_poly.pdbx_strand_id
1 'polypeptide(L)' 'MVNLIIILGISAGMFLVDLKALKKKKKELIIYLTILTFGIGLFAAEAFHLEIPNPLNVIIFLFKPMTQWINSFFK' A
#
# COMPACT_ATOMS: atom_id res chain seq x y z
N MET A 1 -6.24 -7.83 -15.84
CA MET A 1 -7.14 -8.97 -15.47
C MET A 1 -6.36 -10.23 -15.07
N VAL A 2 -5.58 -10.86 -15.97
CA VAL A 2 -4.83 -12.10 -15.64
C VAL A 2 -3.85 -11.90 -14.46
N ASN A 3 -3.12 -10.79 -14.44
CA ASN A 3 -2.18 -10.47 -13.34
C ASN A 3 -2.87 -10.36 -11.97
N LEU A 4 -4.09 -9.80 -11.94
CA LEU A 4 -4.89 -9.68 -10.71
C LEU A 4 -5.32 -11.04 -10.17
N ILE A 5 -5.77 -11.93 -11.05
CA ILE A 5 -6.18 -13.29 -10.65
C ILE A 5 -4.99 -14.06 -10.07
N ILE A 6 -3.81 -13.95 -10.70
CA ILE A 6 -2.60 -14.60 -10.21
C ILE A 6 -2.23 -14.09 -8.82
N ILE A 7 -2.23 -12.76 -8.62
CA ILE A 7 -1.85 -12.16 -7.35
C ILE A 7 -2.86 -12.47 -6.24
N LEU A 8 -4.16 -12.48 -6.56
CA LEU A 8 -5.19 -12.94 -5.62
C LEU A 8 -4.99 -14.42 -5.26
N GLY A 9 -4.67 -15.27 -6.23
CA GLY A 9 -4.38 -16.69 -6.00
C GLY A 9 -3.18 -16.92 -5.09
N ILE A 10 -2.05 -16.24 -5.36
CA ILE A 10 -0.84 -16.32 -4.54
C ILE A 10 -1.14 -15.81 -3.11
N SER A 11 -1.81 -14.66 -3.00
CA SER A 11 -2.15 -14.05 -1.71
C SER A 11 -3.07 -14.95 -0.87
N ALA A 12 -4.05 -15.61 -1.51
CA ALA A 12 -4.91 -16.58 -0.85
C ALA A 12 -4.13 -17.81 -0.38
N GLY A 13 -3.20 -18.30 -1.21
CA GLY A 13 -2.29 -19.39 -0.84
C GLY A 13 -1.44 -19.05 0.39
N MET A 14 -0.82 -17.87 0.40
CA MET A 14 -0.04 -17.37 1.55
C MET A 14 -0.90 -17.28 2.81
N PHE A 15 -2.10 -16.71 2.72
CA PHE A 15 -3.02 -16.63 3.84
C PHE A 15 -3.35 -18.00 4.43
N LEU A 16 -3.60 -19.02 3.60
CA LEU A 16 -3.91 -20.37 4.07
C LEU A 16 -2.76 -21.03 4.83
N VAL A 17 -1.51 -20.78 4.39
CA VAL A 17 -0.30 -21.26 5.08
C VAL A 17 -0.17 -20.56 6.43
N ASP A 18 -0.27 -19.24 6.45
CA ASP A 18 -0.03 -18.42 7.64
C ASP A 18 -1.18 -18.50 8.67
N LEU A 19 -2.40 -18.79 8.22
CA LEU A 19 -3.59 -18.89 9.07
C LEU A 19 -3.41 -19.93 10.18
N LYS A 20 -2.77 -21.07 9.91
CA LYS A 20 -2.53 -22.10 10.93
C LYS A 20 -1.66 -21.60 12.07
N ALA A 21 -0.67 -20.76 11.78
CA ALA A 21 0.22 -20.16 12.76
C ALA A 21 -0.42 -18.98 13.50
N LEU A 22 -1.21 -18.16 12.79
CA LEU A 22 -1.77 -16.90 13.31
C LEU A 22 -3.15 -17.07 13.96
N LYS A 23 -3.89 -18.17 13.74
CA LYS A 23 -5.27 -18.35 14.26
C LYS A 23 -5.42 -18.19 15.77
N LYS A 24 -4.38 -18.53 16.55
CA LYS A 24 -4.39 -18.41 18.02
C LYS A 24 -3.94 -17.03 18.50
N LYS A 25 -3.41 -16.20 17.60
CA LYS A 25 -2.76 -14.93 17.90
C LYS A 25 -3.50 -13.76 17.26
N LYS A 26 -4.66 -13.40 17.86
CA LYS A 26 -5.60 -12.43 17.29
C LYS A 26 -4.98 -11.08 16.91
N LYS A 27 -4.06 -10.54 17.73
CA LYS A 27 -3.37 -9.26 17.44
C LYS A 27 -2.48 -9.36 16.20
N GLU A 28 -1.66 -10.41 16.10
CA GLU A 28 -0.78 -10.63 14.95
C GLU A 28 -1.59 -10.89 13.68
N LEU A 29 -2.70 -11.62 13.79
CA LEU A 29 -3.61 -11.86 12.66
C LEU A 29 -4.24 -10.57 12.11
N ILE A 30 -4.62 -9.63 12.98
CA ILE A 30 -5.18 -8.33 12.55
C ILE A 30 -4.13 -7.50 11.82
N ILE A 31 -2.90 -7.45 12.33
CA ILE A 31 -1.78 -6.73 11.68
C ILE A 31 -1.51 -7.36 10.31
N TYR A 32 -1.39 -8.69 10.27
CA TYR A 32 -1.20 -9.44 9.03
C TYR A 32 -2.30 -9.13 8.00
N LEU A 33 -3.57 -9.24 8.40
CA LEU A 33 -4.70 -8.98 7.50
C LEU A 33 -4.71 -7.54 7.01
N THR A 34 -4.39 -6.58 7.87
CA THR A 34 -4.34 -5.16 7.49
C THR A 34 -3.31 -4.95 6.39
N ILE A 35 -2.09 -5.47 6.56
CA ILE A 35 -1.01 -5.35 5.57
C ILE A 35 -1.37 -6.09 4.27
N LEU A 36 -1.87 -7.33 4.39
CA LEU A 36 -2.24 -8.15 3.24
C LEU A 36 -3.34 -7.48 2.40
N THR A 37 -4.42 -7.03 3.05
CA THR A 37 -5.50 -6.32 2.38
C THR A 37 -5.03 -5.02 1.77
N PHE A 38 -4.13 -4.28 2.41
CA PHE A 38 -3.58 -3.04 1.84
C PHE A 38 -2.76 -3.30 0.57
N GLY A 39 -1.88 -4.32 0.59
CA GLY A 39 -1.09 -4.70 -0.58
C GLY A 39 -1.96 -5.17 -1.75
N ILE A 40 -2.95 -6.03 -1.48
CA ILE A 40 -3.90 -6.49 -2.50
C ILE A 40 -4.74 -5.31 -3.02
N GLY A 41 -5.18 -4.42 -2.14
CA GLY A 41 -5.97 -3.24 -2.49
C GLY A 41 -5.22 -2.28 -3.41
N LEU A 42 -3.94 -2.02 -3.14
CA LEU A 42 -3.08 -1.21 -4.01
C LEU A 42 -2.88 -1.88 -5.37
N PHE A 43 -2.63 -3.20 -5.39
CA PHE A 43 -2.49 -3.93 -6.65
C PHE A 43 -3.80 -3.93 -7.46
N ALA A 44 -4.94 -4.10 -6.80
CA ALA A 44 -6.24 -4.02 -7.44
C ALA A 44 -6.51 -2.61 -8.00
N ALA A 45 -6.19 -1.55 -7.23
CA ALA A 45 -6.34 -0.18 -7.70
C ALA A 45 -5.51 0.08 -8.97
N GLU A 46 -4.27 -0.41 -9.02
CA GLU A 46 -3.43 -0.33 -10.22
C GLU A 46 -4.03 -1.12 -11.40
N ALA A 47 -4.52 -2.34 -11.15
CA ALA A 47 -5.16 -3.18 -12.17
C ALA A 47 -6.46 -2.60 -12.74
N PHE A 48 -7.17 -1.76 -11.97
CA PHE A 48 -8.36 -1.03 -12.41
C PHE A 48 -8.03 0.38 -12.95
N HIS A 49 -6.75 0.73 -13.09
CA HIS A 49 -6.29 2.06 -13.50
C HIS A 49 -6.85 3.19 -12.62
N LEU A 50 -7.11 2.90 -11.34
CA LEU A 50 -7.45 3.93 -10.36
C LEU A 50 -6.18 4.75 -10.05
N GLU A 51 -6.34 6.07 -9.96
CA GLU A 51 -5.24 6.94 -9.57
C GLU A 51 -4.83 6.64 -8.12
N ILE A 52 -3.70 5.95 -7.97
CA ILE A 52 -3.08 5.74 -6.65
C ILE A 52 -2.37 7.04 -6.30
N PRO A 53 -2.74 7.72 -5.20
CA PRO A 53 -2.08 8.95 -4.79
C PRO A 53 -0.59 8.67 -4.58
N ASN A 54 0.24 9.27 -5.44
CA ASN A 54 1.68 9.06 -5.41
C ASN A 54 2.24 9.65 -4.10
N PRO A 55 2.97 8.88 -3.27
CA PRO A 55 3.60 9.39 -2.06
C PRO A 55 4.52 10.59 -2.33
N LEU A 56 5.14 10.67 -3.51
CA LEU A 56 5.92 11.83 -3.92
C LEU A 56 5.08 13.10 -3.95
N ASN A 57 3.80 13.04 -4.29
CA ASN A 57 2.93 14.22 -4.28
C ASN A 57 2.72 14.75 -2.85
N VAL A 58 2.61 13.85 -1.87
CA VAL A 58 2.52 14.21 -0.45
C VAL A 58 3.83 14.82 0.04
N ILE A 59 4.96 14.22 -0.32
CA ILE A 59 6.30 14.76 -0.02
C ILE A 59 6.44 16.16 -0.64
N ILE A 60 6.14 16.30 -1.93
CA ILE A 60 6.18 17.60 -2.62
C ILE A 60 5.30 18.62 -1.91
N PHE A 61 4.08 18.26 -1.50
CA PHE A 61 3.18 19.15 -0.77
C PHE A 61 3.80 19.62 0.56
N LEU A 62 4.43 18.72 1.31
CA LEU A 62 5.10 19.04 2.58
C LEU A 62 6.33 19.94 2.40
N PHE A 63 7.13 19.70 1.35
CA PHE A 63 8.38 20.44 1.11
C PHE A 63 8.20 21.73 0.30
N LYS A 64 7.09 21.87 -0.45
CA LYS A 64 6.76 23.08 -1.22
C LYS A 64 6.89 24.40 -0.43
N PRO A 65 6.38 24.53 0.81
CA PRO A 65 6.56 25.77 1.59
C PRO A 65 8.03 26.06 1.90
N MET A 66 8.84 25.03 2.19
CA MET A 66 10.29 25.21 2.41
C MET A 66 10.98 25.69 1.13
N THR A 67 10.66 25.09 -0.01
CA THR A 67 11.21 25.50 -1.31
C THR A 67 10.84 26.94 -1.65
N GLN A 68 9.60 27.36 -1.35
CA GLN A 68 9.14 28.74 -1.54
C GLN A 68 9.88 29.72 -0.61
N TRP A 69 10.10 29.33 0.64
CA TRP A 69 10.87 30.13 1.60
C TRP A 69 12.31 30.30 1.14
N ILE A 70 13.01 29.23 0.76
CA ILE A 70 14.37 29.28 0.24
C ILE A 70 14.43 30.16 -1.02
N ASN A 71 13.53 29.96 -1.98
CA ASN A 71 13.48 30.76 -3.21
C ASN A 71 13.23 32.25 -2.95
N SER A 72 12.63 32.63 -1.83
CA SER A 72 12.46 34.04 -1.45
C SER A 72 13.76 34.73 -1.03
N PHE A 73 14.79 33.99 -0.61
CA PHE A 73 16.11 34.55 -0.28
C PHE A 73 17.04 34.70 -1.49
N PHE A 74 16.80 33.92 -2.56
CA PHE A 74 17.58 33.97 -3.80
C PHE A 74 16.99 34.93 -4.84
N LYS A 75 15.99 35.74 -4.45
CA LYS A 75 15.30 36.70 -5.29
C LYS A 75 15.61 38.13 -4.88
#